data_AF-A0A3Q1CBI1-F1
#
_entry.id   AF-A0A3Q1CBI1-F1
#
_cell.length_a   1.000
_cell.length_b   1.000
_cell.length_c   1.000
_cell.angle_alpha   90.00
_cell.angle_beta   90.00
_cell.angle_gamma   90.00
#
_symmetry.space_group_name_H-M   'P 1'
#
loop_
_entity.id
_entity.type
_entity.pdbx_description
1 polymer ?
#
loop_
_entity_poly.entity_id
_entity_poly.type
_entity_poly.pdbx_seq_one_letter_code
_entity_poly.pdbx_strand_id
1 'polypeptide(L)'
;IGSNPPNQKLLDVRSCFIDGTSGPVLNSLLDKLLEKKVLTDSERESADEVKNRRDKARFVIDTVRKKGDAASSEMMEFFCELDPFLCEHLDLM
;
A
#
# COMPACT_ATOMS: atom_id res chain seq x y z
N ILE A 1 23.01 -7.54 -8.56
CA ILE A 1 22.06 -7.96 -7.50
C ILE A 1 20.69 -7.62 -8.05
N GLY A 2 19.87 -8.61 -8.38
CA GLY A 2 18.56 -8.34 -8.97
C GLY A 2 17.67 -7.65 -7.93
N SER A 3 17.04 -6.54 -8.31
CA SER A 3 16.03 -5.91 -7.46
C SER A 3 14.92 -6.90 -7.15
N ASN A 4 14.53 -7.03 -5.88
CA ASN A 4 13.36 -7.83 -5.50
C ASN A 4 12.13 -7.39 -6.30
N PRO A 5 11.24 -8.32 -6.70
CA PRO A 5 10.00 -7.95 -7.38
C PRO A 5 9.12 -7.09 -6.46
N PRO A 6 8.27 -6.20 -7.00
CA PRO A 6 7.46 -5.27 -6.21
C PRO A 6 6.66 -5.93 -5.09
N ASN A 7 6.10 -7.12 -5.33
CA ASN A 7 5.36 -7.86 -4.31
C ASN A 7 6.22 -8.26 -3.11
N GLN A 8 7.46 -8.66 -3.37
CA GLN A 8 8.42 -9.03 -2.36
C GLN A 8 8.91 -7.79 -1.62
N LYS A 9 9.18 -6.67 -2.31
CA LYS A 9 9.51 -5.40 -1.65
C LYS A 9 8.43 -4.96 -0.67
N LEU A 10 7.15 -5.01 -1.08
CA LEU A 10 6.03 -4.71 -0.17
C LEU A 10 5.93 -5.70 1.01
N LEU A 11 6.34 -6.96 0.84
CA LEU A 11 6.44 -7.90 1.96
C LEU A 11 7.52 -7.48 2.94
N ASP A 12 8.69 -7.11 2.42
CA ASP A 12 9.88 -6.76 3.20
C ASP A 12 9.61 -5.53 4.08
N VAL A 13 8.91 -4.52 3.56
CA VAL A 13 8.58 -3.27 4.28
C VAL A 13 7.25 -3.31 5.02
N ARG A 14 6.51 -4.43 4.96
CA ARG A 14 5.11 -4.52 5.40
C ARG A 14 4.86 -4.02 6.81
N SER A 15 5.71 -4.40 7.76
CA SER A 15 5.54 -3.97 9.16
C SER A 15 5.68 -2.45 9.29
N CYS A 16 6.69 -1.88 8.64
CA CYS A 16 6.95 -0.45 8.67
C CYS A 16 5.84 0.33 7.96
N PHE A 17 5.28 -0.19 6.86
CA PHE A 17 4.09 0.39 6.22
C PHE A 17 2.89 0.45 7.19
N ILE A 18 2.60 -0.65 7.91
CA ILE A 18 1.46 -0.73 8.84
C ILE A 18 1.61 0.25 10.01
N ASP A 19 2.81 0.38 10.55
CA ASP A 19 3.07 1.20 11.73
C ASP A 19 3.33 2.68 11.37
N GLY A 20 3.99 2.92 10.24
CA GLY A 20 4.45 4.25 9.80
C GLY A 20 3.46 5.03 8.96
N THR A 21 2.58 4.37 8.20
CA THR A 21 1.64 5.10 7.32
C THR A 21 0.61 5.87 8.15
N SER A 22 0.52 7.18 7.89
CA SER A 22 -0.46 8.05 8.56
C SER A 22 -1.88 7.78 8.04
N GLY A 23 -2.90 8.12 8.84
CA GLY A 23 -4.30 7.98 8.43
C GLY A 23 -4.65 8.74 7.14
N PRO A 24 -4.26 10.03 6.98
CA PRO A 24 -4.49 10.78 5.75
C PRO A 24 -3.82 10.15 4.53
N VAL A 25 -2.54 9.77 4.62
CA VAL A 25 -1.81 9.11 3.52
C VAL A 25 -2.50 7.79 3.14
N LEU A 26 -2.91 6.98 4.13
CA LEU A 26 -3.60 5.72 3.88
C LEU A 26 -4.94 5.92 3.13
N ASN A 27 -5.72 6.95 3.48
CA ASN A 27 -6.98 7.25 2.81
C ASN A 27 -6.74 7.73 1.36
N SER A 28 -5.79 8.64 1.15
CA SER A 28 -5.43 9.08 -0.20
C SER A 28 -4.86 7.95 -1.06
N LEU A 29 -4.12 7.02 -0.46
CA LEU A 29 -3.63 5.82 -1.15
C LEU A 29 -4.80 4.92 -1.57
N LEU A 30 -5.78 4.69 -0.69
CA LEU A 30 -7.00 3.95 -1.02
C LEU A 30 -7.77 4.58 -2.18
N ASP A 31 -7.83 5.92 -2.25
CA ASP A 31 -8.48 6.64 -3.36
C ASP A 31 -7.76 6.38 -4.69
N LYS A 32 -6.43 6.56 -4.72
CA LYS A 32 -5.62 6.31 -5.92
C LYS A 32 -5.69 4.84 -6.38
N LEU A 33 -5.64 3.90 -5.44
CA LEU A 33 -5.73 2.47 -5.74
C LEU A 33 -7.09 2.08 -6.31
N LEU A 34 -8.18 2.70 -5.86
CA LEU A 34 -9.51 2.50 -6.42
C LEU A 34 -9.64 3.15 -7.80
N GLU A 35 -9.18 4.39 -7.96
CA GLU A 35 -9.19 5.12 -9.25
C GLU A 35 -8.50 4.31 -10.36
N LYS A 36 -7.38 3.66 -10.01
CA LYS A 36 -6.58 2.82 -10.90
C LYS A 36 -7.07 1.38 -11.00
N LYS A 37 -8.18 1.05 -10.35
CA LYS A 37 -8.80 -0.29 -10.32
C LYS A 37 -7.86 -1.37 -9.79
N VAL A 38 -6.87 -1.00 -8.97
CA VAL A 38 -6.06 -1.95 -8.21
C VAL A 38 -6.93 -2.57 -7.13
N LEU A 39 -7.66 -1.73 -6.39
CA LEU A 39 -8.75 -2.17 -5.52
C LEU A 39 -10.08 -2.13 -6.29
N THR A 40 -10.92 -3.10 -5.99
CA THR A 40 -12.33 -3.12 -6.41
C THR A 40 -13.18 -2.30 -5.43
N ASP A 41 -14.39 -1.92 -5.84
CA ASP A 41 -15.35 -1.23 -4.96
C ASP A 41 -15.62 -2.03 -3.67
N SER A 42 -15.73 -3.36 -3.76
CA SER A 42 -15.96 -4.22 -2.59
C SER A 42 -14.76 -4.26 -1.65
N GLU A 43 -13.53 -4.28 -2.18
CA GLU A 43 -12.32 -4.21 -1.35
C GLU A 43 -12.18 -2.82 -0.70
N ARG A 44 -12.58 -1.76 -1.40
CA ARG A 44 -12.63 -0.42 -0.83
C ARG A 44 -13.64 -0.34 0.32
N GLU A 45 -14.86 -0.80 0.11
CA GLU A 45 -15.90 -0.83 1.13
C GLU A 45 -15.44 -1.63 2.35
N SER A 46 -14.83 -2.81 2.13
CA SER A 46 -14.23 -3.62 3.19
C SER A 46 -13.14 -2.85 3.96
N ALA A 47 -12.30 -2.07 3.28
CA ALA A 47 -11.30 -1.24 3.94
C ALA A 47 -11.93 -0.11 4.78
N ASP A 48 -13.07 0.44 4.36
CA ASP A 48 -13.76 1.53 5.07
C ASP A 48 -14.51 1.06 6.33
N GLU A 49 -14.86 -0.22 6.40
CA GLU A 49 -15.37 -0.86 7.61
C GLU A 49 -14.30 -1.00 8.70
N VAL A 50 -13.01 -1.09 8.33
CA VAL A 50 -11.91 -1.23 9.29
C VAL A 50 -11.62 0.11 9.98
N LYS A 51 -12.01 0.23 11.27
CA LYS A 51 -11.84 1.46 12.06
C LYS A 51 -10.40 1.70 12.53
N ASN A 52 -9.63 0.65 12.79
CA ASN A 52 -8.26 0.78 13.24
C ASN A 52 -7.32 1.06 12.05
N ARG A 53 -6.53 2.13 12.13
CA ARG A 53 -5.58 2.52 11.07
C ARG A 53 -4.58 1.41 10.71
N ARG A 54 -4.00 0.73 11.70
CA ARG A 54 -3.01 -0.35 11.46
C ARG A 54 -3.66 -1.55 10.81
N ASP A 55 -4.84 -1.94 11.27
CA ASP A 55 -5.56 -3.06 10.68
C ASP A 55 -6.03 -2.73 9.26
N LYS A 56 -6.42 -1.49 8.99
CA LYS A 56 -6.73 -1.00 7.65
C LYS A 56 -5.49 -1.03 6.74
N ALA A 57 -4.35 -0.50 7.21
CA ALA A 57 -3.09 -0.55 6.47
C ALA A 57 -2.68 -1.99 6.15
N ARG A 58 -2.83 -2.90 7.12
CA ARG A 58 -2.59 -4.34 6.93
C ARG A 58 -3.49 -4.92 5.84
N PHE A 59 -4.79 -4.62 5.89
CA PHE A 59 -5.75 -5.07 4.89
C PHE A 59 -5.34 -4.60 3.50
N VAL A 60 -5.00 -3.31 3.34
CA VAL A 60 -4.62 -2.72 2.04
C VAL A 60 -3.39 -3.41 1.45
N ILE A 61 -2.28 -3.45 2.19
CA ILE A 61 -1.03 -4.02 1.68
C ILE A 61 -1.16 -5.51 1.37
N ASP A 62 -1.88 -6.28 2.20
CA ASP A 62 -2.08 -7.71 1.96
C ASP A 62 -2.99 -7.96 0.75
N THR A 63 -3.98 -7.11 0.52
CA THR A 63 -4.91 -7.20 -0.61
C THR A 63 -4.20 -6.88 -1.93
N VAL A 64 -3.45 -5.78 -1.97
CA VAL A 64 -2.65 -5.41 -3.14
C VAL A 64 -1.62 -6.49 -3.46
N ARG A 65 -0.92 -7.01 -2.44
CA ARG A 65 0.07 -8.08 -2.65
C ARG A 65 -0.54 -9.37 -3.20
N LYS A 66 -1.75 -9.74 -2.80
CA LYS A 66 -2.44 -10.92 -3.38
C LYS A 66 -2.73 -10.79 -4.87
N LYS A 67 -2.75 -9.57 -5.41
CA LYS A 67 -2.96 -9.28 -6.84
C LYS A 67 -1.67 -9.31 -7.67
N GLY A 68 -0.50 -9.48 -7.04
CA GLY A 68 0.78 -9.68 -7.72
C GLY A 68 1.57 -8.40 -7.98
N ASP A 69 2.62 -8.54 -8.81
CA ASP A 69 3.65 -7.51 -8.98
C ASP A 69 3.15 -6.21 -9.62
N ALA A 70 2.24 -6.28 -10.59
CA ALA A 70 1.70 -5.09 -11.25
C ALA A 70 0.95 -4.19 -10.25
N ALA A 71 0.04 -4.78 -9.47
CA ALA A 71 -0.69 -4.08 -8.41
C ALA A 71 0.25 -3.55 -7.32
N SER A 72 1.25 -4.36 -6.95
CA SER A 72 2.25 -3.97 -5.95
C SER A 72 3.11 -2.79 -6.42
N SER A 73 3.46 -2.74 -7.71
CA SER A 73 4.21 -1.63 -8.31
C SER A 73 3.41 -0.32 -8.29
N GLU A 74 2.14 -0.35 -8.70
CA GLU A 74 1.26 0.82 -8.67
C GLU A 74 1.08 1.36 -7.24
N MET A 75 0.89 0.48 -6.25
CA MET A 75 0.81 0.91 -4.85
C MET A 75 2.09 1.58 -4.38
N MET A 76 3.26 1.03 -4.73
CA MET A 76 4.55 1.64 -4.38
C MET A 76 4.69 3.04 -4.98
N GLU A 77 4.35 3.21 -6.26
CA GLU A 77 4.40 4.50 -6.94
C GLU A 77 3.51 5.53 -6.23
N PHE A 78 2.23 5.23 -6.02
CA PHE A 78 1.33 6.14 -5.32
C PHE A 78 1.73 6.41 -3.88
N PHE A 79 2.28 5.42 -3.19
CA PHE A 79 2.76 5.61 -1.84
C PHE A 79 3.95 6.56 -1.79
N CYS A 80 4.90 6.45 -2.72
CA CYS A 80 6.05 7.35 -2.78
C CYS A 80 5.70 8.75 -3.26
N GLU A 81 4.64 8.91 -4.06
CA GLU A 81 4.06 10.23 -4.34
C GLU A 81 3.45 10.88 -3.09
N LEU A 82 2.76 10.11 -2.26
CA LEU A 82 2.01 10.60 -1.10
C LEU A 82 2.88 10.82 0.14
N ASP A 83 3.90 9.98 0.33
CA ASP A 83 4.83 10.04 1.46
C ASP A 83 6.26 9.69 1.01
N PRO A 84 6.93 10.61 0.30
CA PRO A 84 8.28 10.38 -0.21
C PRO A 84 9.30 10.14 0.91
N PHE A 85 9.09 10.75 2.09
CA PHE A 85 9.99 10.59 3.24
C PHE A 85 9.94 9.17 3.79
N LEU A 86 8.74 8.61 3.97
CA LEU A 86 8.62 7.23 4.42
C LEU A 86 9.06 6.26 3.32
N CYS A 87 8.81 6.55 2.04
CA CYS A 87 9.35 5.74 0.95
C CYS A 87 10.88 5.69 0.92
N GLU A 88 11.56 6.82 1.13
CA GLU A 88 13.02 6.88 1.23
C GLU A 88 13.52 6.06 2.43
N HIS A 89 12.87 6.20 3.59
CA HIS A 89 13.22 5.43 4.79
C HIS A 89 13.06 3.92 4.61
N LEU A 90 12.17 3.49 3.70
CA LEU A 90 11.87 2.09 3.42
C LEU A 90 12.61 1.51 2.21
N ASP A 91 13.49 2.28 1.57
CA ASP A 91 14.25 1.85 0.38
C ASP A 91 13.32 1.36 -0.76
N LEU A 92 12.18 2.05 -0.93
CA LEU A 92 11.20 1.75 -1.97
C LEU A 92 11.45 2.49 -3.29
N MET A 93 12.30 3.52 -3.27
CA MET A 93 12.73 4.31 -4.44
C MET A 93 13.97 3.72 -5.13
#